data_AF-A0A1F3PNL8-F1
#
_entry.id   AF-A0A1F3PNL8-F1
#
_cell.length_a   1.000
_cell.length_b   1.000
_cell.length_c   1.000
_cell.angle_alpha   90.00
_cell.angle_beta   90.00
_cell.angle_gamma   90.00
#
_symmetry.space_group_name_H-M   'P 1'
#
loop_
_entity.id
_entity.type
_entity.pdbx_description
1 polymer ?
#
loop_
_entity_poly.entity_id
_entity_poly.type
_entity_poly.pdbx_seq_one_letter_code
_entity_poly.pdbx_strand_id
1 'polypeptide(L)' 'MKKFLLILFAASTFSFAANSQVTLTTAADFTATDVNGNTVNLFSLLDAGKHVVLEFWATW' A
#
# COMPACT_ATOMS: atom_id res chain seq x y z
N MET A 1 -35.08 -16.09 7.60
CA MET A 1 -34.22 -15.03 8.17
C MET A 1 -32.74 -15.38 8.17
N LYS A 2 -32.31 -16.53 8.73
CA LYS A 2 -30.89 -16.92 8.79
C LYS A 2 -30.19 -17.00 7.41
N LYS A 3 -30.86 -17.55 6.39
CA LYS A 3 -30.35 -17.63 5.01
C LYS A 3 -30.18 -16.26 4.35
N PHE A 4 -31.07 -15.32 4.64
CA PHE A 4 -30.98 -13.94 4.15
C PHE A 4 -29.79 -13.21 4.78
N LEU A 5 -29.56 -13.42 6.08
CA LEU A 5 -28.42 -12.85 6.79
C LEU A 5 -27.08 -13.38 6.25
N LEU A 6 -27.01 -14.66 5.91
CA LEU A 6 -25.83 -15.28 5.30
C LEU A 6 -25.52 -14.73 3.91
N ILE A 7 -26.56 -14.51 3.08
CA ILE A 7 -26.40 -13.92 1.75
C ILE A 7 -25.93 -12.46 1.85
N LEU A 8 -26.46 -11.69 2.81
CA LEU A 8 -26.04 -10.31 3.05
C LEU A 8 -24.58 -10.22 3.51
N PHE A 9 -24.15 -11.12 4.39
CA PHE A 9 -22.77 -11.21 4.84
C PHE A 9 -21.81 -11.58 3.70
N ALA A 10 -22.18 -12.56 2.85
CA ALA A 10 -21.39 -12.93 1.68
C ALA A 10 -21.29 -11.81 0.63
N ALA A 11 -22.33 -10.99 0.46
CA ALA A 11 -22.29 -9.83 -0.42
C ALA A 11 -21.36 -8.72 0.10
N SER A 12 -21.27 -8.53 1.42
CA SER A 12 -20.39 -7.52 2.02
C SER A 12 -18.89 -7.84 1.90
N THR A 13 -18.50 -9.12 1.85
CA THR A 13 -17.08 -9.51 1.71
C THR A 13 -16.57 -9.42 0.27
N PHE A 14 -17.46 -9.39 -0.73
CA PHE A 14 -17.09 -9.22 -2.14
C PHE A 14 -16.74 -7.76 -2.53
N SER A 15 -17.00 -6.79 -1.64
CA SER A 15 -16.78 -5.37 -1.92
C SER A 15 -15.37 -4.86 -1.57
N PHE A 16 -14.45 -5.74 -1.14
CA PHE A 16 -13.05 -5.37 -0.97
C PHE A 16 -12.34 -5.36 -2.33
N ALA A 17 -12.46 -4.26 -3.06
CA ALA A 17 -11.52 -3.94 -4.12
C ALA A 17 -10.15 -3.64 -3.48
N ALA A 18 -9.34 -4.68 -3.32
CA ALA A 18 -7.94 -4.51 -2.97
C ALA A 18 -7.22 -3.86 -4.17
N ASN A 19 -7.11 -2.53 -4.17
CA ASN A 19 -6.28 -1.78 -5.11
C ASN A 19 -4.79 -1.96 -4.74
N SER A 20 -4.26 -3.18 -4.85
CA SER A 20 -2.89 -3.48 -4.39
C SER A 20 -1.83 -3.49 -5.50
N GLN A 21 -2.14 -3.02 -6.71
CA GLN A 21 -1.16 -3.02 -7.80
C GLN A 21 -1.22 -1.72 -8.58
N VAL A 22 -0.16 -0.92 -8.44
CA VAL A 22 0.18 0.10 -9.45
C VAL A 22 0.64 -0.60 -10.72
N THR A 23 0.49 0.07 -11.86
CA THR A 23 1.04 -0.42 -13.13
C THR A 23 2.55 -0.66 -12.99
N LEU A 24 3.05 -1.81 -13.44
CA LEU A 24 4.47 -2.22 -13.30
C LEU A 24 5.49 -1.29 -13.99
N THR A 25 5.03 -0.23 -14.64
CA THR A 25 5.86 0.72 -15.39
C THR A 25 6.40 1.86 -14.53
N THR A 26 5.70 2.24 -13.46
CA THR A 26 6.06 3.39 -12.63
C THR A 26 5.95 3.01 -11.16
N ALA A 27 6.99 3.27 -10.38
CA ALA A 27 6.93 3.10 -8.94
C ALA A 27 5.80 3.97 -8.36
N ALA A 28 5.10 3.46 -7.34
CA ALA A 28 4.15 4.26 -6.58
C ALA A 28 4.92 5.30 -5.76
N ASP A 29 4.48 6.55 -5.76
CA ASP A 29 5.00 7.51 -4.79
C ASP A 29 4.41 7.23 -3.41
N PHE A 30 5.22 7.41 -2.37
CA PHE A 30 4.79 7.22 -0.99
C PHE A 30 5.58 8.11 -0.04
N THR A 31 4.97 8.34 1.13
CA THR A 31 5.58 9.05 2.25
C THR A 31 5.71 8.08 3.43
N ALA A 32 6.89 8.05 4.02
CA ALA A 32 7.22 7.23 5.19
C ALA A 32 7.86 8.09 6.29
N THR A 33 7.96 7.53 7.48
CA THR A 33 8.70 8.11 8.59
C THR A 33 10.02 7.36 8.72
N ASP A 34 11.14 8.10 8.73
CA ASP A 34 12.47 7.50 8.91
C ASP A 34 12.73 7.07 10.36
N VAL A 35 13.90 6.47 10.59
CA VAL A 35 14.32 6.00 11.94
C VAL A 35 14.50 7.12 12.97
N ASN A 36 14.56 8.37 12.54
CA ASN A 36 14.69 9.55 13.40
C ASN A 36 13.34 10.28 13.59
N GLY A 37 12.25 9.77 13.03
CA GLY A 37 10.93 10.39 13.11
C GLY A 37 10.66 11.47 12.04
N ASN A 38 11.54 11.66 11.07
CA ASN A 38 11.34 12.64 10.00
C ASN A 38 10.44 12.07 8.90
N THR A 39 9.59 12.93 8.33
CA THR A 39 8.82 12.59 7.13
C THR A 39 9.73 12.59 5.89
N VAL A 40 9.70 11.49 5.13
CA VAL A 40 10.45 11.29 3.90
C VAL A 40 9.50 10.89 2.78
N ASN A 41 9.58 11.54 1.62
CA ASN A 41 8.82 11.22 0.42
C ASN A 41 9.74 10.63 -0.65
N LEU A 42 9.33 9.52 -1.30
CA LEU A 42 10.15 8.80 -2.29
C LEU A 42 10.52 9.71 -3.46
N PHE A 43 9.54 10.36 -4.08
CA PHE A 43 9.79 11.12 -5.30
C PHE A 43 10.62 12.37 -5.03
N SER A 44 10.48 12.99 -3.86
CA SER A 44 11.36 14.08 -3.42
C SER A 44 12.85 13.67 -3.36
N LEU A 45 13.16 12.42 -3.00
CA LEU A 45 14.54 11.90 -3.03
C LEU A 45 15.04 11.66 -4.45
N LEU A 46 14.17 11.13 -5.32
CA LEU A 46 14.50 10.86 -6.73
C LEU A 46 14.69 12.17 -7.51
N ASP A 47 13.84 13.17 -7.30
CA ASP A 47 13.93 14.51 -7.89
C ASP A 47 15.21 15.26 -7.44
N ALA A 48 15.70 14.94 -6.23
CA ALA A 48 17.00 15.42 -5.75
C ALA A 48 18.20 14.66 -6.37
N GLY A 49 17.96 13.75 -7.32
CA GLY A 49 18.99 12.99 -8.03
C GLY A 49 19.58 11.83 -7.23
N LYS A 50 18.93 11.38 -6.15
CA LYS A 50 19.43 10.26 -5.34
C LYS A 50 19.04 8.92 -5.97
N HIS A 51 19.93 7.93 -5.86
CA HIS A 51 19.57 6.54 -6.08
C HIS A 51 18.91 5.98 -4.81
N VAL A 52 17.73 5.37 -4.95
CA VAL A 52 16.95 4.81 -3.84
C VAL A 52 16.80 3.30 -4.01
N VAL A 53 17.17 2.55 -2.98
CA VAL A 53 16.99 1.10 -2.90
C VAL A 53 15.87 0.81 -1.91
N LEU A 54 14.86 0.05 -2.33
CA LEU A 54 13.77 -0.40 -1.48
C LEU A 54 14.00 -1.86 -1.09
N GLU A 55 14.19 -2.11 0.20
CA GLU A 55 14.32 -3.45 0.77
C GLU A 55 13.09 -3.77 1.62
N PHE A 56 12.35 -4.80 1.22
CA PHE A 56 11.17 -5.26 1.95
C PHE A 56 11.55 -6.51 2.76
N TRP A 57 11.48 -6.40 4.08
CA TRP A 57 11.74 -7.51 5.01
C TRP A 57 10.74 -7.48 6.16
N ALA A 58 10.56 -8.62 6.82
CA ALA A 58 9.73 -8.76 8.01
C ALA A 58 10.34 -9.81 8.94
N THR A 59 10.17 -9.63 10.26
CA THR A 59 10.71 -10.53 11.30
C THR A 59 9.66 -11.42 11.96
N TRP A 60 8.43 -11.41 11.45
CA TRP A 60 7.31 -12.18 11.98
C TRP A 60 7.22 -13.60 11.42
#